data_AF-A0A1Y2UA53-F1
#
_entry.id   AF-A0A1Y2UA53-F1
#
_cell.length_a   1.000
_cell.length_b   1.000
_cell.length_c   1.000
_cell.angle_alpha   90.00
_cell.angle_beta   90.00
_cell.angle_gamma   90.00
#
_symmetry.space_group_name_H-M   'P 1'
#
loop_
_entity.id
_entity.type
_entity.pdbx_description
1 polymer ?
#
loop_
_entity_poly.entity_id
_entity_poly.type
_entity_poly.pdbx_seq_one_letter_code
_entity_poly.pdbx_strand_id
1 'polypeptide(L)'
;MARTKKSPRAPKAPAPEVPSSRRPLNALFILAFLGLSAVDTWLMRVETVLNDVPPNFQSVVESAAFENGTPLETRYTGIKPVDEAASFLVAAFLAGSANWDAGVKAQQAYFLLNWFAIICIWSIEASRRRNTGRLISFVALFALLYQVIGAAVIAPLYYAVYTFTSGGDEYYFQGREVPSGYARAVLPAAVLGYLVPTVALYYVPWSDVKTVQYLTAFWQLSPLYASALLVLFSFLVPLSSSSAVAKNGDFKHLKRVYLIVGLVSAASHISTLYFCLTSDNPQLSLSYVFLPNRALWKDSMALGLHYIFQIDFFGAFGATLFWCWLVVYDVMRILGKPSVGDLIKTVLGLAFFALVTGPGTTIAMVWSWREDRLVMIESGIKGTWKKPKAA
;
A
#
# COMPACT_ATOMS: atom_id res chain seq x y z
N MET A 1 -59.66 -19.05 -19.86
CA MET A 1 -58.26 -19.30 -19.45
C MET A 1 -57.34 -19.11 -20.65
N ALA A 2 -56.73 -17.94 -20.81
CA ALA A 2 -55.79 -17.65 -21.89
C ALA A 2 -54.36 -18.05 -21.46
N ARG A 3 -53.76 -19.02 -22.14
CA ARG A 3 -52.41 -19.54 -21.87
C ARG A 3 -51.40 -18.63 -22.56
N THR A 4 -50.72 -17.78 -21.80
CA THR A 4 -49.64 -16.92 -22.30
C THR A 4 -48.46 -17.77 -22.75
N LYS A 5 -48.20 -17.81 -24.07
CA LYS A 5 -46.98 -18.38 -24.64
C LYS A 5 -45.78 -17.52 -24.21
N LYS A 6 -44.93 -18.06 -23.33
CA LYS A 6 -43.60 -17.48 -23.06
C LYS A 6 -42.78 -17.49 -24.35
N SER A 7 -42.32 -16.33 -24.77
CA SER A 7 -41.36 -16.16 -25.86
C SER A 7 -40.09 -16.99 -25.59
N PRO A 8 -39.49 -17.65 -26.61
CA PRO A 8 -38.25 -18.39 -26.44
C PRO A 8 -37.14 -17.46 -25.96
N ARG A 9 -36.49 -17.85 -24.86
CA ARG A 9 -35.35 -17.14 -24.28
C ARG A 9 -34.24 -17.11 -25.33
N ALA A 10 -33.81 -15.92 -25.75
CA ALA A 10 -32.69 -15.76 -26.67
C ALA A 10 -31.48 -16.61 -26.21
N PRO A 11 -30.75 -17.26 -27.12
CA PRO A 11 -29.58 -18.04 -26.76
C PRO A 11 -28.60 -17.13 -25.99
N LYS A 12 -28.17 -17.58 -24.81
CA LYS A 12 -27.11 -16.91 -24.05
C LYS A 12 -25.90 -16.82 -24.99
N ALA A 13 -25.36 -15.61 -25.17
CA ALA A 13 -24.09 -15.43 -25.87
C ALA A 13 -23.06 -16.42 -25.30
N PRO A 14 -22.24 -17.07 -26.15
CA PRO A 14 -21.23 -18.00 -25.68
C PRO A 14 -20.32 -17.28 -24.67
N ALA A 15 -19.99 -17.98 -23.58
CA ALA A 15 -19.05 -17.46 -22.60
C ALA A 15 -17.74 -17.10 -23.33
N PRO A 16 -17.11 -15.96 -23.00
CA PRO A 16 -15.87 -15.57 -23.65
C PRO A 16 -14.84 -16.69 -23.48
N GLU A 17 -14.24 -17.10 -24.60
CA GLU A 17 -13.19 -18.11 -24.63
C GLU A 17 -12.01 -17.65 -23.76
N VAL A 18 -11.69 -18.45 -22.73
CA VAL A 18 -10.65 -18.13 -21.76
C VAL A 18 -9.30 -18.54 -22.35
N PRO A 19 -8.36 -17.61 -22.57
CA PRO A 19 -7.05 -17.94 -23.10
C PRO A 19 -6.24 -18.77 -22.10
N SER A 20 -5.41 -19.70 -22.61
CA SER A 20 -4.43 -20.48 -21.83
C SER A 20 -2.99 -19.93 -21.91
N SER A 21 -2.82 -18.79 -22.58
CA SER A 21 -1.53 -18.11 -22.69
C SER A 21 -1.07 -17.53 -21.35
N ARG A 22 0.23 -17.20 -21.28
CA ARG A 22 0.85 -16.57 -20.11
C ARG A 22 1.47 -15.24 -20.48
N ARG A 23 1.64 -14.39 -19.48
CA ARG A 23 2.40 -13.14 -19.57
C ARG A 23 3.82 -13.41 -20.14
N PRO A 24 4.23 -12.70 -21.20
CA PRO A 24 5.61 -12.75 -21.68
C PRO A 24 6.60 -12.29 -20.59
N LEU A 25 7.80 -12.89 -20.58
CA LEU A 25 8.88 -12.52 -19.65
C LEU A 25 8.50 -12.58 -18.15
N ASN A 26 7.50 -13.39 -17.79
CA ASN A 26 7.00 -13.46 -16.42
C ASN A 26 8.10 -13.74 -15.37
N ALA A 27 9.05 -14.62 -15.68
CA ALA A 27 10.18 -14.91 -14.81
C ALA A 27 11.07 -13.67 -14.58
N LEU A 28 11.29 -12.84 -15.61
CA LEU A 28 12.07 -11.62 -15.50
C LEU A 28 11.39 -10.61 -14.57
N PHE A 29 10.07 -10.47 -14.63
CA PHE A 29 9.33 -9.61 -13.70
C PHE A 29 9.44 -10.08 -12.25
N ILE A 30 9.33 -11.40 -12.03
CA ILE A 30 9.53 -11.98 -10.69
C ILE A 30 10.96 -11.71 -10.20
N LEU A 31 11.97 -11.99 -11.02
CA LEU A 31 13.37 -11.74 -10.68
C LEU A 31 13.65 -10.25 -10.42
N ALA A 32 13.01 -9.34 -11.16
CA ALA A 32 13.14 -7.91 -10.93
C ALA A 32 12.61 -7.51 -9.55
N PHE A 33 11.44 -8.02 -9.13
CA PHE A 33 10.94 -7.78 -7.77
C PHE A 33 11.84 -8.40 -6.69
N LEU A 34 12.32 -9.63 -6.88
CA LEU A 34 13.28 -10.24 -5.95
C LEU A 34 14.57 -9.43 -5.86
N GLY A 35 15.07 -8.91 -6.98
CA GLY A 35 16.23 -8.03 -7.04
C GLY A 35 16.01 -6.71 -6.29
N LEU A 36 14.85 -6.06 -6.46
CA LEU A 36 14.49 -4.87 -5.69
C LEU A 36 14.49 -5.16 -4.18
N SER A 37 13.85 -6.25 -3.76
CA SER A 37 13.83 -6.67 -2.35
C SER A 37 15.25 -6.90 -1.80
N ALA A 38 16.14 -7.52 -2.58
CA ALA A 38 17.52 -7.77 -2.18
C ALA A 38 18.34 -6.47 -2.07
N VAL A 39 18.17 -5.54 -3.01
CA VAL A 39 18.83 -4.22 -2.98
C VAL A 39 18.35 -3.40 -1.77
N ASP A 40 17.04 -3.37 -1.51
CA ASP A 40 16.48 -2.65 -0.38
C ASP A 40 16.92 -3.27 0.96
N THR A 41 17.04 -4.61 1.03
CA THR A 41 17.61 -5.31 2.18
C THR A 41 19.06 -4.89 2.40
N TRP A 42 19.86 -4.82 1.33
CA TRP A 42 21.24 -4.38 1.43
C TRP A 42 21.33 -2.96 1.99
N LEU A 43 20.59 -2.01 1.41
CA LEU A 43 20.66 -0.60 1.77
C LEU A 43 20.12 -0.30 3.17
N MET A 44 19.05 -0.97 3.60
CA MET A 44 18.41 -0.69 4.90
C MET A 44 19.01 -1.49 6.06
N ARG A 45 19.53 -2.70 5.81
CA ARG A 45 19.89 -3.66 6.86
C ARG A 45 21.36 -4.03 6.82
N VAL A 46 21.92 -4.36 5.67
CA VAL A 46 23.30 -4.84 5.59
C VAL A 46 24.29 -3.68 5.67
N GLU A 47 24.15 -2.69 4.78
CA GLU A 47 25.03 -1.52 4.71
C GLU A 47 25.02 -0.74 6.04
N THR A 48 23.84 -0.55 6.61
CA THR A 48 23.63 0.21 7.85
C THR A 48 24.28 -0.48 9.05
N VAL A 49 24.07 -1.78 9.22
CA VAL A 49 24.72 -2.57 10.28
C VAL A 49 26.25 -2.59 10.12
N LEU A 50 26.75 -2.77 8.90
CA LEU A 50 28.20 -2.74 8.63
C LEU A 50 28.84 -1.38 8.94
N ASN A 51 28.04 -0.32 9.01
CA ASN A 51 28.50 1.04 9.24
C ASN A 51 28.09 1.61 10.61
N ASP A 52 27.50 0.81 11.49
CA ASP A 52 26.95 1.24 12.80
C ASP A 52 25.93 2.38 12.66
N VAL A 53 24.98 2.20 11.73
CA VAL A 53 23.86 3.13 11.48
C VAL A 53 22.56 2.42 11.85
N PRO A 54 21.69 3.04 12.68
CA PRO A 54 21.87 4.32 13.35
C PRO A 54 22.85 4.23 14.53
N PRO A 55 23.70 5.24 14.75
CA PRO A 55 24.64 5.24 15.87
C PRO A 55 23.88 5.23 17.20
N ASN A 56 24.47 4.59 18.21
CA ASN A 56 23.95 4.52 19.59
C ASN A 56 22.57 3.86 19.77
N PHE A 57 21.95 3.33 18.70
CA PHE A 57 20.60 2.77 18.77
C PHE A 57 20.50 1.60 19.75
N GLN A 58 21.45 0.68 19.71
CA GLN A 58 21.50 -0.45 20.63
C GLN A 58 21.70 0.02 22.08
N SER A 59 22.52 1.05 22.29
CA SER A 59 22.72 1.66 23.61
C SER A 59 21.43 2.26 24.15
N VAL A 60 20.62 2.92 23.32
CA VAL A 60 19.32 3.49 23.73
C VAL A 60 18.34 2.39 24.16
N VAL A 61 18.28 1.29 23.40
CA VAL A 61 17.39 0.16 23.72
C VAL A 61 17.84 -0.55 25.00
N GLU A 62 19.15 -0.78 25.18
CA GLU A 62 19.70 -1.48 26.36
C GLU A 62 19.63 -0.65 27.64
N SER A 63 19.92 0.65 27.55
CA SER A 63 19.89 1.56 28.69
C SER A 63 18.47 2.05 29.04
N ALA A 64 17.49 1.79 28.16
CA ALA A 64 16.14 2.31 28.25
C ALA A 64 16.07 3.85 28.40
N ALA A 65 17.01 4.57 27.77
CA ALA A 65 17.07 6.02 27.80
C ALA A 65 17.65 6.58 26.49
N PHE A 66 17.03 7.66 26.00
CA PHE A 66 17.56 8.44 24.87
C PHE A 66 18.71 9.34 25.32
N GLU A 67 19.55 9.77 24.37
CA GLU A 67 20.69 10.66 24.62
C GLU A 67 20.31 11.99 25.29
N ASN A 68 19.07 12.46 25.07
CA ASN A 68 18.54 13.67 25.70
C ASN A 68 18.00 13.44 27.12
N GLY A 69 18.17 12.23 27.69
CA GLY A 69 17.70 11.85 29.03
C GLY A 69 16.23 11.42 29.10
N THR A 70 15.50 11.43 27.98
CA THR A 70 14.12 10.92 27.96
C THR A 70 14.12 9.40 28.22
N PRO A 71 13.31 8.88 29.16
CA PRO A 71 13.17 7.44 29.34
C PRO A 71 12.48 6.77 28.14
N LEU A 72 12.99 5.62 27.70
CA LEU A 72 12.31 4.71 26.79
C LEU A 72 11.38 3.81 27.61
N GLU A 73 10.10 3.80 27.30
CA GLU A 73 9.13 2.90 27.93
C GLU A 73 9.43 1.46 27.48
N THR A 74 9.65 0.59 28.46
CA THR A 74 10.02 -0.82 28.24
C THR A 74 8.91 -1.81 28.60
N ARG A 75 7.75 -1.32 29.03
CA ARG A 75 6.62 -2.15 29.47
C ARG A 75 5.31 -1.64 28.89
N TYR A 76 4.72 -2.44 28.01
CA TYR A 76 3.47 -2.12 27.31
C TYR A 76 2.37 -3.13 27.65
N THR A 77 2.71 -4.42 27.54
CA THR A 77 1.79 -5.55 27.70
C THR A 77 2.12 -6.41 28.92
N GLY A 78 3.38 -6.34 29.40
CA GLY A 78 3.92 -7.24 30.42
C GLY A 78 4.46 -8.55 29.87
N ILE A 79 4.39 -8.79 28.55
CA ILE A 79 4.95 -9.96 27.87
C ILE A 79 6.32 -9.57 27.31
N LYS A 80 7.40 -10.08 27.92
CA LYS A 80 8.78 -9.62 27.64
C LYS A 80 9.14 -9.54 26.14
N PRO A 81 8.97 -10.58 25.31
CA PRO A 81 9.31 -10.48 23.88
C PRO A 81 8.49 -9.45 23.11
N VAL A 82 7.22 -9.23 23.50
CA VAL A 82 6.34 -8.24 22.87
C VAL A 82 6.77 -6.84 23.28
N ASP A 83 7.10 -6.65 24.54
CA ASP A 83 7.53 -5.37 25.09
C ASP A 83 8.92 -4.96 24.56
N GLU A 84 9.84 -5.93 24.38
CA GLU A 84 11.14 -5.69 23.74
C GLU A 84 10.98 -5.26 22.27
N ALA A 85 10.15 -5.97 21.50
CA ALA A 85 9.86 -5.60 20.11
C ALA A 85 9.18 -4.22 20.01
N ALA A 86 8.23 -3.93 20.91
CA ALA A 86 7.57 -2.63 20.97
C ALA A 86 8.55 -1.52 21.31
N SER A 87 9.43 -1.71 22.31
CA SER A 87 10.44 -0.72 22.71
C SER A 87 11.41 -0.41 21.57
N PHE A 88 11.87 -1.45 20.86
CA PHE A 88 12.72 -1.31 19.69
C PHE A 88 12.04 -0.47 18.60
N LEU A 89 10.78 -0.78 18.26
CA LEU A 89 10.03 -0.04 17.24
C LEU A 89 9.68 1.39 17.70
N VAL A 90 9.37 1.59 18.97
CA VAL A 90 9.14 2.93 19.53
C VAL A 90 10.39 3.78 19.42
N ALA A 91 11.55 3.25 19.83
CA ALA A 91 12.83 3.95 19.70
C ALA A 91 13.12 4.36 18.25
N ALA A 92 12.80 3.48 17.28
CA ALA A 92 12.99 3.75 15.86
C ALA A 92 12.10 4.89 15.32
N PHE A 93 10.88 5.04 15.83
CA PHE A 93 9.92 6.03 15.29
C PHE A 93 9.87 7.35 16.09
N LEU A 94 10.38 7.38 17.31
CA LEU A 94 10.10 8.46 18.26
C LEU A 94 10.55 9.85 17.77
N ALA A 95 11.65 9.94 17.03
CA ALA A 95 12.15 11.22 16.52
C ALA A 95 11.08 11.97 15.70
N GLY A 96 10.32 11.25 14.87
CA GLY A 96 9.23 11.83 14.10
C GLY A 96 7.91 11.88 14.88
N SER A 97 7.53 10.81 15.58
CA SER A 97 6.24 10.77 16.29
C SER A 97 6.17 11.74 17.47
N ALA A 98 7.28 11.99 18.17
CA ALA A 98 7.40 13.01 19.22
C ALA A 98 7.78 14.39 18.69
N ASN A 99 7.91 14.56 17.36
CA ASN A 99 8.27 15.82 16.72
C ASN A 99 9.60 16.41 17.24
N TRP A 100 10.59 15.56 17.55
CA TRP A 100 11.93 16.00 17.89
C TRP A 100 12.69 16.51 16.66
N ASP A 101 12.33 16.00 15.49
CA ASP A 101 12.81 16.48 14.20
C ASP A 101 11.63 16.68 13.24
N ALA A 102 11.45 17.91 12.76
CA ALA A 102 10.31 18.28 11.93
C ALA A 102 10.36 17.62 10.54
N GLY A 103 11.57 17.39 10.01
CA GLY A 103 11.79 16.75 8.72
C GLY A 103 11.54 15.25 8.78
N VAL A 104 12.04 14.58 9.82
CA VAL A 104 11.75 13.15 10.10
C VAL A 104 10.25 12.95 10.28
N LYS A 105 9.59 13.83 11.05
CA LYS A 105 8.13 13.80 11.21
C LYS A 105 7.42 13.94 9.87
N ALA A 106 7.80 14.93 9.05
CA ALA A 106 7.19 15.15 7.74
C ALA A 106 7.37 13.93 6.82
N GLN A 107 8.57 13.35 6.80
CA GLN A 107 8.89 12.16 6.01
C GLN A 107 8.05 10.95 6.43
N GLN A 108 8.02 10.63 7.73
CA GLN A 108 7.27 9.48 8.24
C GLN A 108 5.77 9.66 8.04
N ALA A 109 5.22 10.84 8.36
CA ALA A 109 3.80 11.12 8.15
C ALA A 109 3.42 11.02 6.67
N TYR A 110 4.24 11.58 5.77
CA TYR A 110 4.01 11.50 4.33
C TYR A 110 4.05 10.06 3.81
N PHE A 111 5.06 9.28 4.22
CA PHE A 111 5.16 7.88 3.86
C PHE A 111 3.90 7.12 4.29
N LEU A 112 3.54 7.18 5.57
CA LEU A 112 2.47 6.37 6.14
C LEU A 112 1.09 6.76 5.61
N LEU A 113 0.84 8.06 5.38
CA LEU A 113 -0.40 8.52 4.76
C LEU A 113 -0.54 8.09 3.30
N ASN A 114 0.56 8.02 2.53
CA ASN A 114 0.52 7.46 1.17
C ASN A 114 0.42 5.92 1.20
N TRP A 115 1.01 5.27 2.21
CA TRP A 115 0.95 3.82 2.39
C TRP A 115 -0.46 3.31 2.70
N PHE A 116 -1.34 4.19 3.19
CA PHE A 116 -2.78 3.92 3.30
C PHE A 116 -3.40 3.39 2.00
N ALA A 117 -2.88 3.82 0.84
CA ALA A 117 -3.32 3.30 -0.45
C ALA A 117 -3.01 1.82 -0.62
N ILE A 118 -1.84 1.37 -0.17
CA ILE A 118 -1.43 -0.02 -0.21
C ILE A 118 -2.28 -0.86 0.73
N ILE A 119 -2.55 -0.40 1.95
CA ILE A 119 -3.45 -1.08 2.90
C ILE A 119 -4.79 -1.40 2.23
N CYS A 120 -5.39 -0.42 1.58
CA CYS A 120 -6.69 -0.58 0.91
C CYS A 120 -6.59 -1.50 -0.31
N ILE A 121 -5.57 -1.32 -1.14
CA ILE A 121 -5.41 -2.08 -2.39
C ILE A 121 -5.09 -3.54 -2.14
N TRP A 122 -4.16 -3.83 -1.22
CA TRP A 122 -3.85 -5.19 -0.82
C TRP A 122 -5.08 -5.87 -0.22
N SER A 123 -5.83 -5.18 0.65
CA SER A 123 -7.09 -5.69 1.20
C SER A 123 -8.12 -6.04 0.10
N ILE A 124 -8.24 -5.19 -0.92
CA ILE A 124 -9.13 -5.44 -2.07
C ILE A 124 -8.63 -6.65 -2.88
N GLU A 125 -7.36 -6.69 -3.28
CA GLU A 125 -6.83 -7.81 -4.07
C GLU A 125 -6.93 -9.13 -3.29
N ALA A 126 -6.66 -9.13 -1.98
CA ALA A 126 -6.81 -10.29 -1.12
C ALA A 126 -8.24 -10.81 -1.03
N SER A 127 -9.21 -9.89 -1.05
CA SER A 127 -10.64 -10.23 -0.96
C SER A 127 -11.27 -10.66 -2.29
N ARG A 128 -10.54 -10.63 -3.41
CA ARG A 128 -11.08 -11.08 -4.70
C ARG A 128 -11.27 -12.58 -4.73
N ARG A 129 -12.38 -13.03 -5.32
CA ARG A 129 -12.70 -14.46 -5.45
C ARG A 129 -11.59 -15.28 -6.08
N ARG A 130 -10.96 -14.78 -7.15
CA ARG A 130 -9.84 -15.46 -7.85
C ARG A 130 -8.57 -15.63 -7.01
N ASN A 131 -8.44 -14.88 -5.90
CA ASN A 131 -7.27 -14.89 -5.02
C ASN A 131 -7.51 -15.69 -3.74
N THR A 132 -8.72 -16.25 -3.54
CA THR A 132 -9.07 -17.05 -2.36
C THR A 132 -8.06 -18.19 -2.15
N GLY A 133 -7.46 -18.27 -0.96
CA GLY A 133 -6.49 -19.31 -0.58
C GLY A 133 -5.09 -19.14 -1.19
N ARG A 134 -4.87 -18.13 -2.05
CA ARG A 134 -3.55 -17.84 -2.60
C ARG A 134 -2.72 -17.04 -1.61
N LEU A 135 -1.39 -17.12 -1.72
CA LEU A 135 -0.50 -16.45 -0.77
C LEU A 135 -0.77 -14.93 -0.68
N ILE A 136 -1.09 -14.26 -1.79
CA ILE A 136 -1.46 -12.83 -1.80
C ILE A 136 -2.73 -12.46 -1.02
N SER A 137 -3.54 -13.44 -0.59
CA SER A 137 -4.72 -13.20 0.25
C SER A 137 -4.40 -13.05 1.75
N PHE A 138 -3.21 -13.47 2.18
CA PHE A 138 -2.78 -13.36 3.58
C PHE A 138 -2.14 -12.00 3.88
N VAL A 139 -2.85 -10.91 3.64
CA VAL A 139 -2.32 -9.54 3.77
C VAL A 139 -1.82 -9.23 5.18
N ALA A 140 -2.47 -9.76 6.22
CA ALA A 140 -2.02 -9.59 7.60
C ALA A 140 -0.61 -10.17 7.84
N LEU A 141 -0.23 -11.25 7.15
CA LEU A 141 1.11 -11.82 7.22
C LEU A 141 2.14 -10.85 6.62
N PHE A 142 1.90 -10.37 5.40
CA PHE A 142 2.79 -9.39 4.78
C PHE A 142 2.85 -8.09 5.57
N ALA A 143 1.75 -7.71 6.21
CA ALA A 143 1.69 -6.54 7.06
C ALA A 143 2.55 -6.66 8.33
N LEU A 144 2.47 -7.82 9.00
CA LEU A 144 3.35 -8.12 10.12
C LEU A 144 4.82 -8.10 9.69
N LEU A 145 5.14 -8.71 8.53
CA LEU A 145 6.51 -8.77 8.02
C LEU A 145 7.06 -7.38 7.71
N TYR A 146 6.30 -6.50 7.04
CA TYR A 146 6.84 -5.17 6.70
C TYR A 146 6.97 -4.25 7.90
N GLN A 147 6.15 -4.41 8.96
CA GLN A 147 6.29 -3.59 10.17
C GLN A 147 7.62 -3.88 10.89
N VAL A 148 8.13 -5.10 10.80
CA VAL A 148 9.39 -5.50 11.44
C VAL A 148 10.59 -5.31 10.50
N ILE A 149 10.44 -5.70 9.22
CA ILE A 149 11.55 -5.76 8.26
C ILE A 149 11.68 -4.49 7.43
N GLY A 150 10.59 -3.78 7.15
CA GLY A 150 10.53 -2.63 6.25
C GLY A 150 9.68 -2.93 5.01
N ALA A 151 8.95 -1.93 4.53
CA ALA A 151 8.06 -2.06 3.37
C ALA A 151 8.83 -2.22 2.06
N ALA A 152 9.99 -1.58 1.91
CA ALA A 152 10.86 -1.70 0.76
C ALA A 152 11.33 -3.14 0.53
N VAL A 153 11.54 -3.91 1.60
CA VAL A 153 11.91 -5.32 1.47
C VAL A 153 10.68 -6.17 1.12
N ILE A 154 9.56 -5.97 1.82
CA ILE A 154 8.43 -6.92 1.79
C ILE A 154 7.45 -6.65 0.65
N ALA A 155 7.23 -5.39 0.26
CA ALA A 155 6.34 -5.05 -0.84
C ALA A 155 6.75 -5.68 -2.18
N PRO A 156 8.02 -5.61 -2.63
CA PRO A 156 8.44 -6.33 -3.83
C PRO A 156 8.27 -7.85 -3.71
N LEU A 157 8.46 -8.45 -2.53
CA LEU A 157 8.18 -9.90 -2.36
C LEU A 157 6.69 -10.20 -2.56
N TYR A 158 5.79 -9.37 -2.00
CA TYR A 158 4.36 -9.46 -2.29
C TYR A 158 4.08 -9.35 -3.80
N TYR A 159 4.74 -8.42 -4.50
CA TYR A 159 4.58 -8.24 -5.95
C TYR A 159 5.16 -9.38 -6.77
N ALA A 160 6.22 -10.04 -6.33
CA ALA A 160 6.73 -11.27 -6.93
C ALA A 160 5.69 -12.39 -6.83
N VAL A 161 5.10 -12.58 -5.65
CA VAL A 161 4.01 -13.55 -5.43
C VAL A 161 2.78 -13.19 -6.27
N TYR A 162 2.42 -11.91 -6.35
CA TYR A 162 1.33 -11.43 -7.21
C TYR A 162 1.61 -11.73 -8.67
N THR A 163 2.82 -11.47 -9.14
CA THR A 163 3.25 -11.66 -10.53
C THR A 163 3.19 -13.14 -10.91
N PHE A 164 3.66 -14.03 -10.03
CA PHE A 164 3.49 -15.47 -10.17
C PHE A 164 2.01 -15.86 -10.24
N THR A 165 1.21 -15.34 -9.32
CA THR A 165 -0.22 -15.63 -9.18
C THR A 165 -1.07 -15.18 -10.38
N SER A 166 -0.68 -14.06 -11.00
CA SER A 166 -1.39 -13.41 -12.12
C SER A 166 -0.76 -13.71 -13.49
N GLY A 167 0.21 -14.62 -13.55
CA GLY A 167 0.99 -14.87 -14.76
C GLY A 167 0.20 -15.53 -15.90
N GLY A 168 -0.89 -16.23 -15.59
CA GLY A 168 -1.80 -16.82 -16.58
C GLY A 168 -2.85 -15.82 -17.05
N ASP A 169 -3.18 -15.83 -18.34
CA ASP A 169 -4.15 -14.90 -18.94
C ASP A 169 -5.56 -15.16 -18.44
N GLU A 170 -5.87 -16.41 -18.09
CA GLU A 170 -7.12 -16.82 -17.45
C GLU A 170 -7.41 -16.04 -16.16
N TYR A 171 -6.37 -15.52 -15.49
CA TYR A 171 -6.49 -14.71 -14.28
C TYR A 171 -7.39 -13.48 -14.44
N TYR A 172 -7.48 -12.93 -15.66
CA TYR A 172 -8.17 -11.67 -15.95
C TYR A 172 -9.63 -11.84 -16.37
N PHE A 173 -10.07 -13.07 -16.68
CA PHE A 173 -11.39 -13.33 -17.26
C PHE A 173 -12.45 -13.75 -16.24
N GLN A 174 -12.05 -14.14 -15.03
CA GLN A 174 -12.98 -14.63 -14.01
C GLN A 174 -12.55 -14.25 -12.59
N GLY A 175 -13.53 -14.15 -11.69
CA GLY A 175 -13.32 -14.00 -10.25
C GLY A 175 -12.73 -12.65 -9.84
N ARG A 176 -12.94 -11.60 -10.65
CA ARG A 176 -12.60 -10.21 -10.30
C ARG A 176 -13.32 -9.78 -9.04
N GLU A 177 -14.54 -10.26 -8.83
CA GLU A 177 -15.46 -9.70 -7.86
C GLU A 177 -14.95 -9.85 -6.43
N VAL A 178 -15.13 -8.78 -5.66
CA VAL A 178 -14.99 -8.80 -4.20
C VAL A 178 -16.37 -9.08 -3.58
N PRO A 179 -16.49 -10.00 -2.62
CA PRO A 179 -17.76 -10.21 -1.93
C PRO A 179 -18.29 -8.91 -1.31
N SER A 180 -19.60 -8.66 -1.46
CA SER A 180 -20.24 -7.38 -1.10
C SER A 180 -19.94 -6.90 0.33
N GLY A 181 -19.90 -7.83 1.31
CA GLY A 181 -19.52 -7.52 2.69
C GLY A 181 -18.12 -6.90 2.78
N TYR A 182 -17.12 -7.54 2.19
CA TYR A 182 -15.76 -7.02 2.11
C TYR A 182 -15.68 -5.71 1.31
N ALA A 183 -16.33 -5.64 0.14
CA ALA A 183 -16.30 -4.44 -0.70
C ALA A 183 -16.81 -3.18 0.04
N ARG A 184 -17.81 -3.34 0.92
CA ARG A 184 -18.35 -2.26 1.76
C ARG A 184 -17.50 -1.99 3.01
N ALA A 185 -16.84 -3.02 3.53
CA ALA A 185 -16.09 -2.97 4.78
C ALA A 185 -14.66 -2.41 4.63
N VAL A 186 -14.02 -2.51 3.45
CA VAL A 186 -12.62 -2.06 3.25
C VAL A 186 -12.40 -0.62 3.71
N LEU A 187 -13.23 0.33 3.27
CA LEU A 187 -13.03 1.74 3.61
C LEU A 187 -13.15 2.00 5.13
N PRO A 188 -14.25 1.67 5.82
CA PRO A 188 -14.35 1.93 7.25
C PRO A 188 -13.31 1.16 8.06
N ALA A 189 -12.95 -0.07 7.67
CA ALA A 189 -11.93 -0.85 8.35
C ALA A 189 -10.53 -0.23 8.22
N ALA A 190 -10.14 0.19 7.01
CA ALA A 190 -8.84 0.82 6.79
C ALA A 190 -8.77 2.22 7.43
N VAL A 191 -9.88 2.98 7.43
CA VAL A 191 -9.93 4.28 8.10
C VAL A 191 -9.74 4.13 9.61
N LEU A 192 -10.51 3.25 10.26
CA LEU A 192 -10.44 3.08 11.71
C LEU A 192 -9.19 2.32 12.17
N GLY A 193 -8.78 1.32 11.41
CA GLY A 193 -7.65 0.47 11.77
C GLY A 193 -6.29 1.09 11.48
N TYR A 194 -6.20 1.95 10.45
CA TYR A 194 -4.91 2.49 9.99
C TYR A 194 -4.87 4.02 9.91
N LEU A 195 -5.81 4.65 9.19
CA LEU A 195 -5.73 6.10 8.94
C LEU A 195 -5.89 6.92 10.22
N VAL A 196 -6.89 6.62 11.05
CA VAL A 196 -7.16 7.33 12.31
C VAL A 196 -5.99 7.20 13.29
N PRO A 197 -5.45 6.00 13.59
CA PRO A 197 -4.26 5.88 14.41
C PRO A 197 -3.05 6.66 13.85
N THR A 198 -2.85 6.63 12.53
CA THR A 198 -1.75 7.36 11.88
C THR A 198 -1.91 8.87 12.04
N VAL A 199 -3.10 9.41 11.78
CA VAL A 199 -3.38 10.84 11.93
C VAL A 199 -3.27 11.27 13.38
N ALA A 200 -3.79 10.45 14.31
CA ALA A 200 -3.68 10.69 15.74
C ALA A 200 -2.22 10.77 16.19
N LEU A 201 -1.35 9.87 15.70
CA LEU A 201 0.05 9.85 16.08
C LEU A 201 0.82 11.10 15.62
N TYR A 202 0.61 11.57 14.39
CA TYR A 202 1.45 12.64 13.81
C TYR A 202 0.84 14.05 13.87
N TYR A 203 -0.48 14.19 13.92
CA TYR A 203 -1.15 15.49 13.78
C TYR A 203 -1.86 15.97 15.05
N VAL A 204 -2.06 15.12 16.05
CA VAL A 204 -2.56 15.56 17.36
C VAL A 204 -1.37 16.06 18.20
N PRO A 205 -1.45 17.27 18.80
CA PRO A 205 -0.36 17.83 19.60
C PRO A 205 -0.34 17.20 21.00
N TRP A 206 0.19 15.99 21.11
CA TRP A 206 0.40 15.34 22.41
C TRP A 206 1.47 16.07 23.20
N SER A 207 1.16 16.45 24.45
CA SER A 207 2.06 17.21 25.32
C SER A 207 3.07 16.34 26.07
N ASP A 208 2.82 15.04 26.16
CA ASP A 208 3.60 14.10 26.96
C ASP A 208 4.25 13.04 26.06
N VAL A 209 5.58 12.93 26.13
CA VAL A 209 6.35 11.98 25.31
C VAL A 209 6.03 10.53 25.68
N LYS A 210 5.73 10.25 26.96
CA LYS A 210 5.31 8.90 27.38
C LYS A 210 4.02 8.48 26.67
N THR A 211 3.05 9.38 26.56
CA THR A 211 1.83 9.16 25.78
C THR A 211 2.16 8.87 24.31
N VAL A 212 3.08 9.62 23.69
CA VAL A 212 3.52 9.38 22.30
C VAL A 212 4.16 8.00 22.14
N GLN A 213 4.95 7.52 23.12
CA GLN A 213 5.53 6.19 23.09
C GLN A 213 4.46 5.10 23.09
N TYR A 214 3.43 5.20 23.96
CA TYR A 214 2.31 4.26 23.95
C TYR A 214 1.49 4.31 22.65
N LEU A 215 1.25 5.51 22.13
CA LEU A 215 0.54 5.66 20.85
C LEU A 215 1.36 5.09 19.68
N THR A 216 2.68 5.26 19.71
CA THR A 216 3.59 4.67 18.73
C THR A 216 3.53 3.14 18.80
N ALA A 217 3.64 2.55 19.99
CA ALA A 217 3.53 1.11 20.19
C ALA A 217 2.16 0.55 19.74
N PHE A 218 1.07 1.23 20.08
CA PHE A 218 -0.28 0.89 19.61
C PHE A 218 -0.36 0.96 18.07
N TRP A 219 0.20 2.02 17.48
CA TRP A 219 0.19 2.22 16.03
C TRP A 219 0.98 1.14 15.27
N GLN A 220 1.99 0.51 15.86
CA GLN A 220 2.77 -0.55 15.21
C GLN A 220 1.90 -1.73 14.72
N LEU A 221 0.74 -1.97 15.31
CA LEU A 221 -0.19 -3.01 14.88
C LEU A 221 -1.33 -2.50 13.98
N SER A 222 -1.33 -1.23 13.59
CA SER A 222 -2.40 -0.59 12.82
C SER A 222 -2.77 -1.31 11.51
N PRO A 223 -1.84 -1.87 10.72
CA PRO A 223 -2.22 -2.67 9.55
C PRO A 223 -2.99 -3.95 9.88
N LEU A 224 -2.71 -4.55 11.05
CA LEU A 224 -3.39 -5.74 11.54
C LEU A 224 -4.79 -5.37 12.06
N TYR A 225 -4.93 -4.21 12.70
CA TYR A 225 -6.25 -3.68 13.08
C TYR A 225 -7.13 -3.49 11.84
N ALA A 226 -6.60 -2.91 10.76
CA ALA A 226 -7.34 -2.77 9.50
C ALA A 226 -7.79 -4.13 8.94
N SER A 227 -6.93 -5.14 8.99
CA SER A 227 -7.26 -6.50 8.53
C SER A 227 -8.33 -7.17 9.41
N ALA A 228 -8.20 -7.05 10.73
CA ALA A 228 -9.17 -7.61 11.68
C ALA A 228 -10.54 -6.93 11.58
N LEU A 229 -10.56 -5.59 11.51
CA LEU A 229 -11.78 -4.80 11.32
C LEU A 229 -12.44 -5.09 9.97
N LEU A 230 -11.67 -5.35 8.91
CA LEU A 230 -12.22 -5.73 7.60
C LEU A 230 -13.02 -7.01 7.72
N VAL A 231 -12.45 -8.04 8.34
CA VAL A 231 -13.14 -9.31 8.58
C VAL A 231 -14.38 -9.09 9.44
N LEU A 232 -14.24 -8.40 10.58
CA LEU A 232 -15.35 -8.11 11.49
C LEU A 232 -16.50 -7.37 10.79
N PHE A 233 -16.21 -6.25 10.13
CA PHE A 233 -17.21 -5.43 9.45
C PHE A 233 -17.83 -6.16 8.26
N SER A 234 -17.10 -7.04 7.59
CA SER A 234 -17.66 -7.83 6.48
C SER A 234 -18.83 -8.72 6.92
N PHE A 235 -18.84 -9.18 8.17
CA PHE A 235 -19.93 -9.96 8.77
C PHE A 235 -21.11 -9.09 9.24
N LEU A 236 -20.84 -7.83 9.62
CA LEU A 236 -21.86 -6.91 10.13
C LEU A 236 -22.66 -6.22 9.01
N VAL A 237 -22.18 -6.28 7.75
CA VAL A 237 -22.93 -5.76 6.61
C VAL A 237 -24.17 -6.61 6.39
N PRO A 238 -25.40 -6.05 6.48
CA PRO A 238 -26.61 -6.80 6.23
C PRO A 238 -26.58 -7.40 4.82
N LEU A 239 -26.83 -8.71 4.73
CA LEU A 239 -27.14 -9.38 3.48
C LEU A 239 -28.47 -8.80 2.97
N SER A 240 -28.42 -7.71 2.22
CA SER A 240 -29.61 -7.20 1.55
C SER A 240 -30.20 -8.33 0.70
N SER A 241 -31.50 -8.59 0.86
CA SER A 241 -32.27 -9.74 0.39
C SER A 241 -32.37 -9.91 -1.15
N SER A 242 -31.53 -9.25 -1.93
CA SER A 242 -31.32 -9.57 -3.34
C SER A 242 -30.11 -10.51 -3.45
N SER A 243 -30.36 -11.79 -3.20
CA SER A 243 -29.41 -12.92 -3.23
C SER A 243 -28.89 -13.27 -4.63
N ALA A 244 -29.12 -12.43 -5.63
CA ALA A 244 -28.28 -12.45 -6.83
C ALA A 244 -27.05 -11.60 -6.52
N VAL A 245 -25.86 -12.19 -6.58
CA VAL A 245 -24.60 -11.42 -6.74
C VAL A 245 -24.82 -10.52 -7.95
N ALA A 246 -25.24 -9.27 -7.71
CA ALA A 246 -25.47 -8.33 -8.78
C ALA A 246 -24.13 -8.22 -9.51
N LYS A 247 -24.12 -8.51 -10.82
CA LYS A 247 -22.91 -8.41 -11.65
C LYS A 247 -22.31 -7.01 -11.41
N ASN A 248 -21.08 -6.96 -10.90
CA ASN A 248 -20.38 -5.72 -10.52
C ASN A 248 -20.95 -4.94 -9.31
N GLY A 249 -21.63 -5.60 -8.37
CA GLY A 249 -22.14 -4.98 -7.14
C GLY A 249 -21.06 -4.43 -6.20
N ASP A 250 -19.83 -4.89 -6.36
CA ASP A 250 -18.63 -4.39 -5.67
C ASP A 250 -18.11 -3.07 -6.24
N PHE A 251 -18.30 -2.84 -7.55
CA PHE A 251 -17.64 -1.79 -8.33
C PHE A 251 -17.80 -0.39 -7.72
N LYS A 252 -19.03 0.01 -7.38
CA LYS A 252 -19.29 1.34 -6.78
C LYS A 252 -18.53 1.53 -5.46
N HIS A 253 -18.45 0.48 -4.65
CA HIS A 253 -17.78 0.53 -3.36
C HIS A 253 -16.26 0.63 -3.54
N LEU A 254 -15.68 -0.16 -4.45
CA LEU A 254 -14.25 -0.10 -4.77
C LEU A 254 -13.85 1.27 -5.35
N LYS A 255 -14.63 1.82 -6.30
CA LYS A 255 -14.39 3.18 -6.84
C LYS A 255 -14.42 4.25 -5.75
N ARG A 256 -15.31 4.12 -4.75
CA ARG A 256 -15.33 5.02 -3.59
C ARG A 256 -14.07 4.87 -2.74
N VAL A 257 -13.60 3.65 -2.48
CA VAL A 257 -12.33 3.41 -1.77
C VAL A 257 -11.19 4.14 -2.48
N TYR A 258 -11.00 3.90 -3.79
CA TYR A 258 -9.91 4.53 -4.54
C TYR A 258 -10.00 6.06 -4.58
N LEU A 259 -11.21 6.61 -4.69
CA LEU A 259 -11.40 8.07 -4.64
C LEU A 259 -10.94 8.63 -3.30
N ILE A 260 -11.46 8.10 -2.17
CA ILE A 260 -11.15 8.63 -0.83
C ILE A 260 -9.66 8.47 -0.51
N VAL A 261 -9.10 7.29 -0.77
CA VAL A 261 -7.68 7.01 -0.58
C VAL A 261 -6.80 7.94 -1.42
N GLY A 262 -7.18 8.17 -2.67
CA GLY A 262 -6.47 9.09 -3.56
C GLY A 262 -6.53 10.55 -3.10
N LEU A 263 -7.66 10.98 -2.53
CA LEU A 263 -7.80 12.32 -1.95
C LEU A 263 -6.95 12.50 -0.68
N VAL A 264 -6.95 11.51 0.21
CA VAL A 264 -6.09 11.53 1.43
C VAL A 264 -4.62 11.59 1.05
N SER A 265 -4.20 10.78 0.09
CA SER A 265 -2.80 10.75 -0.39
C SER A 265 -2.40 12.08 -1.06
N ALA A 266 -3.30 12.66 -1.86
CA ALA A 266 -3.05 13.93 -2.52
C ALA A 266 -2.95 15.08 -1.51
N ALA A 267 -3.82 15.09 -0.49
CA ALA A 267 -3.78 16.07 0.58
C ALA A 267 -2.46 15.97 1.36
N SER A 268 -2.01 14.76 1.69
CA SER A 268 -0.70 14.52 2.31
C SER A 268 0.46 15.03 1.44
N HIS A 269 0.42 14.76 0.14
CA HIS A 269 1.46 15.20 -0.79
C HIS A 269 1.52 16.71 -0.97
N ILE A 270 0.39 17.34 -1.26
CA ILE A 270 0.32 18.78 -1.48
C ILE A 270 0.70 19.53 -0.19
N SER A 271 0.23 19.08 0.98
CA SER A 271 0.60 19.71 2.25
C SER A 271 2.10 19.56 2.56
N THR A 272 2.68 18.37 2.35
CA THR A 272 4.11 18.16 2.56
C THR A 272 4.94 19.04 1.62
N LEU A 273 4.62 19.08 0.32
CA LEU A 273 5.30 19.95 -0.63
C LEU A 273 5.14 21.43 -0.28
N TYR A 274 3.94 21.85 0.14
CA TYR A 274 3.70 23.21 0.59
C TYR A 274 4.64 23.59 1.74
N PHE A 275 4.71 22.78 2.80
CA PHE A 275 5.63 23.04 3.91
C PHE A 275 7.08 23.02 3.47
N CYS A 276 7.46 22.11 2.56
CA CYS A 276 8.83 22.01 2.11
C CYS A 276 9.29 23.18 1.24
N LEU A 277 8.37 23.82 0.53
CA LEU A 277 8.65 24.92 -0.38
C LEU A 277 8.48 26.30 0.26
N THR A 278 7.80 26.39 1.40
CA THR A 278 7.43 27.67 2.03
C THR A 278 8.00 27.89 3.42
N SER A 279 8.47 26.84 4.10
CA SER A 279 9.03 26.97 5.44
C SER A 279 10.49 27.42 5.42
N ASP A 280 10.85 28.32 6.34
CA ASP A 280 12.24 28.71 6.60
C ASP A 280 13.01 27.67 7.45
N ASN A 281 12.34 26.61 7.95
CA ASN A 281 13.00 25.57 8.72
C ASN A 281 13.84 24.65 7.80
N PRO A 282 15.17 24.56 7.97
CA PRO A 282 16.01 23.73 7.10
C PRO A 282 15.66 22.24 7.11
N GLN A 283 15.10 21.72 8.22
CA GLN A 283 14.63 20.34 8.32
C GLN A 283 13.42 20.07 7.41
N LEU A 284 12.68 21.10 7.01
CA LEU A 284 11.56 20.97 6.11
C LEU A 284 11.96 21.12 4.64
N SER A 285 13.24 21.28 4.29
CA SER A 285 13.63 21.30 2.87
C SER A 285 13.29 19.98 2.14
N LEU A 286 12.99 20.05 0.84
CA LEU A 286 12.71 18.86 0.01
C LEU A 286 13.83 17.80 0.11
N SER A 287 15.08 18.24 0.12
CA SER A 287 16.23 17.35 0.26
C SER A 287 16.28 16.68 1.62
N TYR A 288 16.01 17.41 2.70
CA TYR A 288 16.05 16.83 4.04
C TYR A 288 14.94 15.81 4.26
N VAL A 289 13.72 16.12 3.81
CA VAL A 289 12.55 15.23 3.96
C VAL A 289 12.68 14.01 3.07
N PHE A 290 13.10 14.17 1.81
CA PHE A 290 13.02 13.05 0.85
C PHE A 290 14.35 12.36 0.59
N LEU A 291 15.47 13.06 0.43
CA LEU A 291 16.68 12.47 -0.14
C LEU A 291 17.55 11.77 0.92
N PRO A 292 17.81 10.45 0.79
CA PRO A 292 18.76 9.74 1.66
C PRO A 292 20.14 10.38 1.62
N ASN A 293 20.69 10.72 2.79
CA ASN A 293 21.99 11.38 2.89
C ASN A 293 22.99 10.60 3.77
N ARG A 294 23.91 9.87 3.12
CA ARG A 294 25.01 9.16 3.77
C ARG A 294 26.05 10.08 4.43
N ALA A 295 26.07 11.38 4.13
CA ALA A 295 26.98 12.29 4.82
C ALA A 295 26.52 12.58 6.26
N LEU A 296 25.21 12.45 6.54
CA LEU A 296 24.61 12.85 7.82
C LEU A 296 24.11 11.66 8.66
N TRP A 297 23.99 10.47 8.07
CA TRP A 297 23.39 9.28 8.71
C TRP A 297 24.11 8.78 9.98
N LYS A 298 25.30 9.29 10.30
CA LYS A 298 26.09 8.97 11.49
C LYS A 298 26.13 10.12 12.51
N ASP A 299 25.52 11.27 12.19
CA ASP A 299 25.58 12.45 13.07
C ASP A 299 24.67 12.29 14.29
N SER A 300 23.62 11.47 14.18
CA SER A 300 22.75 11.11 15.30
C SER A 300 21.95 9.84 14.99
N MET A 301 21.41 9.21 16.04
CA MET A 301 20.48 8.09 15.91
C MET A 301 19.28 8.46 15.03
N ALA A 302 18.73 9.67 15.22
CA ALA A 302 17.58 10.16 14.46
C ALA A 302 17.88 10.28 12.95
N LEU A 303 19.06 10.80 12.59
CA LEU A 303 19.46 10.94 11.18
C LEU A 303 19.79 9.59 10.52
N GLY A 304 20.37 8.66 11.26
CA GLY A 304 20.56 7.28 10.78
C GLY A 304 19.23 6.56 10.51
N LEU A 305 18.26 6.71 11.42
CA LEU A 305 16.89 6.21 11.22
C LEU A 305 16.19 6.92 10.07
N HIS A 306 16.38 8.24 9.93
CA HIS A 306 15.82 9.02 8.82
C HIS A 306 16.30 8.47 7.47
N TYR A 307 17.60 8.23 7.32
CA TYR A 307 18.15 7.60 6.12
C TYR A 307 17.44 6.26 5.83
N ILE A 308 17.31 5.39 6.84
CA ILE A 308 16.65 4.09 6.70
C ILE A 308 15.20 4.26 6.24
N PHE A 309 14.43 5.18 6.83
CA PHE A 309 13.04 5.44 6.42
C PHE A 309 12.90 6.07 5.03
N GLN A 310 13.87 6.87 4.58
CA GLN A 310 13.89 7.40 3.22
C GLN A 310 14.16 6.31 2.18
N ILE A 311 15.10 5.40 2.48
CA ILE A 311 15.31 4.21 1.65
C ILE A 311 14.05 3.34 1.66
N ASP A 312 13.42 3.12 2.82
CA ASP A 312 12.18 2.35 2.94
C ASP A 312 11.07 2.95 2.05
N PHE A 313 10.90 4.27 2.13
CA PHE A 313 9.94 5.00 1.31
C PHE A 313 10.19 4.79 -0.20
N PHE A 314 11.43 5.00 -0.67
CA PHE A 314 11.74 4.91 -2.09
C PHE A 314 11.70 3.48 -2.63
N GLY A 315 12.23 2.50 -1.89
CA GLY A 315 12.15 1.09 -2.27
C GLY A 315 10.70 0.63 -2.34
N ALA A 316 9.90 0.95 -1.32
CA ALA A 316 8.50 0.52 -1.25
C ALA A 316 7.65 1.13 -2.37
N PHE A 317 7.71 2.45 -2.58
CA PHE A 317 6.93 3.08 -3.65
C PHE A 317 7.52 2.87 -5.04
N GLY A 318 8.84 2.75 -5.18
CA GLY A 318 9.49 2.38 -6.44
C GLY A 318 9.02 1.01 -6.92
N ALA A 319 9.07 0.00 -6.05
CA ALA A 319 8.55 -1.33 -6.34
C ALA A 319 7.04 -1.30 -6.64
N THR A 320 6.28 -0.47 -5.92
CA THR A 320 4.83 -0.37 -6.16
C THR A 320 4.51 0.31 -7.50
N LEU A 321 5.23 1.37 -7.89
CA LEU A 321 5.04 2.01 -9.20
C LEU A 321 5.44 1.07 -10.34
N PHE A 322 6.45 0.23 -10.15
CA PHE A 322 6.75 -0.84 -11.09
C PHE A 322 5.61 -1.87 -11.18
N TRP A 323 5.02 -2.25 -10.04
CA TRP A 323 3.82 -3.09 -10.01
C TRP A 323 2.61 -2.43 -10.69
N CYS A 324 2.38 -1.13 -10.49
CA CYS A 324 1.37 -0.36 -11.22
C CYS A 324 1.56 -0.48 -12.73
N TRP A 325 2.80 -0.28 -13.21
CA TRP A 325 3.12 -0.38 -14.63
C TRP A 325 2.85 -1.79 -15.16
N LEU A 326 3.26 -2.83 -14.43
CA LEU A 326 3.01 -4.23 -14.80
C LEU A 326 1.50 -4.53 -14.90
N VAL A 327 0.70 -4.04 -13.95
CA VAL A 327 -0.76 -4.16 -13.95
C VAL A 327 -1.38 -3.46 -15.18
N VAL A 328 -0.89 -2.28 -15.54
CA VAL A 328 -1.33 -1.57 -16.75
C VAL A 328 -0.95 -2.34 -18.01
N TYR A 329 0.29 -2.83 -18.08
CA TYR A 329 0.78 -3.66 -19.18
C TYR A 329 -0.11 -4.90 -19.39
N ASP A 330 -0.49 -5.59 -18.31
CA ASP A 330 -1.37 -6.75 -18.40
C ASP A 330 -2.76 -6.40 -18.92
N VAL A 331 -3.33 -5.30 -18.46
CA VAL A 331 -4.64 -4.89 -18.96
C VAL A 331 -4.56 -4.54 -20.44
N MET A 332 -3.50 -3.83 -20.87
CA MET A 332 -3.33 -3.46 -22.27
C MET A 332 -3.09 -4.67 -23.18
N ARG A 333 -2.31 -5.67 -22.73
CA ARG A 333 -2.06 -6.91 -23.49
C ARG A 333 -3.29 -7.81 -23.58
N ILE A 334 -4.13 -7.83 -22.55
CA ILE A 334 -5.35 -8.66 -22.55
C ILE A 334 -6.43 -8.01 -23.42
N LEU A 335 -6.55 -6.68 -23.40
CA LEU A 335 -7.52 -5.94 -24.20
C LEU A 335 -7.05 -5.69 -25.64
N GLY A 336 -5.75 -5.77 -25.94
CA GLY A 336 -5.20 -5.48 -27.25
C GLY A 336 -3.70 -5.74 -27.35
N LYS A 337 -3.02 -5.08 -28.28
CA LYS A 337 -1.56 -5.19 -28.46
C LYS A 337 -0.92 -3.82 -28.25
N PRO A 338 -0.38 -3.51 -27.06
CA PRO A 338 0.25 -2.22 -26.81
C PRO A 338 1.52 -2.06 -27.65
N SER A 339 1.74 -0.88 -28.21
CA SER A 339 3.02 -0.54 -28.84
C SER A 339 4.07 -0.18 -27.77
N VAL A 340 5.36 -0.20 -28.12
CA VAL A 340 6.43 0.28 -27.23
C VAL A 340 6.18 1.73 -26.80
N GLY A 341 5.71 2.58 -27.72
CA GLY A 341 5.36 3.97 -27.41
C GLY A 341 4.22 4.10 -26.39
N ASP A 342 3.25 3.18 -26.39
CA ASP A 342 2.20 3.16 -25.37
C ASP A 342 2.76 2.79 -23.99
N LEU A 343 3.68 1.82 -23.92
CA LEU A 343 4.32 1.41 -22.67
C LEU A 343 5.23 2.50 -22.10
N ILE A 344 5.93 3.25 -22.95
CA ILE A 344 6.72 4.42 -22.50
C ILE A 344 5.80 5.50 -21.94
N LYS A 345 4.67 5.79 -22.61
CA LYS A 345 3.68 6.76 -22.12
C LYS A 345 3.11 6.38 -20.75
N THR A 346 2.92 5.08 -20.48
CA THR A 346 2.43 4.66 -19.16
C THR A 346 3.49 4.86 -18.07
N VAL A 347 4.77 4.57 -18.35
CA VAL A 347 5.88 4.89 -17.40
C VAL A 347 5.94 6.38 -17.12
N LEU A 348 5.97 7.22 -18.17
CA LEU A 348 6.04 8.67 -18.03
C LEU A 348 4.80 9.23 -17.31
N GLY A 349 3.62 8.69 -17.61
CA GLY A 349 2.38 9.05 -16.93
C GLY A 349 2.41 8.71 -15.44
N LEU A 350 2.86 7.50 -15.07
CA LEU A 350 2.99 7.09 -13.67
C LEU A 350 3.99 7.99 -12.92
N ALA A 351 5.15 8.28 -13.51
CA ALA A 351 6.13 9.18 -12.92
C ALA A 351 5.58 10.60 -12.74
N PHE A 352 4.91 11.13 -13.78
CA PHE A 352 4.29 12.45 -13.73
C PHE A 352 3.22 12.55 -12.63
N PHE A 353 2.27 11.60 -12.58
CA PHE A 353 1.24 11.63 -11.55
C PHE A 353 1.83 11.42 -10.15
N ALA A 354 2.86 10.58 -9.99
CA ALA A 354 3.51 10.36 -8.71
C ALA A 354 4.20 11.62 -8.21
N LEU A 355 4.82 12.39 -9.11
CA LEU A 355 5.48 13.65 -8.78
C LEU A 355 4.49 14.79 -8.48
N VAL A 356 3.36 14.85 -9.18
CA VAL A 356 2.39 15.96 -9.07
C VAL A 356 1.35 15.72 -7.97
N THR A 357 0.92 14.48 -7.80
CA THR A 357 -0.19 14.13 -6.89
C THR A 357 0.24 13.20 -5.75
N GLY A 358 1.46 12.71 -5.78
CA GLY A 358 1.98 11.73 -4.83
C GLY A 358 1.81 10.29 -5.30
N PRO A 359 2.62 9.36 -4.76
CA PRO A 359 2.57 7.96 -5.14
C PRO A 359 1.24 7.31 -4.73
N GLY A 360 0.70 7.60 -3.54
CA GLY A 360 -0.56 7.02 -3.07
C GLY A 360 -1.74 7.32 -4.00
N THR A 361 -1.83 8.57 -4.48
CA THR A 361 -2.87 8.99 -5.45
C THR A 361 -2.69 8.30 -6.79
N THR A 362 -1.45 8.22 -7.29
CA THR A 362 -1.13 7.54 -8.56
C THR A 362 -1.53 6.07 -8.53
N ILE A 363 -1.20 5.39 -7.43
CA ILE A 363 -1.58 3.99 -7.22
C ILE A 363 -3.12 3.88 -7.18
N ALA A 364 -3.82 4.71 -6.41
CA ALA A 364 -5.28 4.71 -6.37
C ALA A 364 -5.92 4.95 -7.76
N MET A 365 -5.34 5.84 -8.57
CA MET A 365 -5.77 6.09 -9.96
C MET A 365 -5.61 4.86 -10.84
N VAL A 366 -4.47 4.16 -10.76
CA VAL A 366 -4.21 2.93 -11.53
C VAL A 366 -5.23 1.86 -11.18
N TRP A 367 -5.49 1.61 -9.90
CA TRP A 367 -6.48 0.61 -9.49
C TRP A 367 -7.91 1.01 -9.86
N SER A 368 -8.24 2.28 -9.71
CA SER A 368 -9.53 2.81 -10.14
C SER A 368 -9.74 2.64 -11.64
N TRP A 369 -8.72 2.93 -12.46
CA TRP A 369 -8.74 2.70 -13.92
C TRP A 369 -8.84 1.21 -14.25
N ARG A 370 -8.11 0.37 -13.51
CA ARG A 370 -8.07 -1.07 -13.71
C ARG A 370 -9.43 -1.70 -13.49
N GLU A 371 -10.20 -1.29 -12.49
CA GLU A 371 -11.56 -1.83 -12.28
C GLU A 371 -12.45 -1.67 -13.52
N ASP A 372 -12.43 -0.49 -14.15
CA ASP A 372 -13.18 -0.25 -15.37
C ASP A 372 -12.78 -1.24 -16.48
N ARG A 373 -11.48 -1.59 -16.55
CA ARG A 373 -10.94 -2.47 -17.59
C ARG A 373 -11.18 -3.94 -17.31
N LEU A 374 -11.12 -4.38 -16.06
CA LEU A 374 -11.48 -5.75 -15.72
C LEU A 374 -12.97 -6.02 -16.02
N VAL A 375 -13.86 -5.03 -15.77
CA VAL A 375 -15.27 -5.13 -16.17
C VAL A 375 -15.42 -5.24 -17.70
N MET A 376 -14.61 -4.50 -18.47
CA MET A 376 -14.60 -4.62 -19.95
C MET A 376 -14.17 -6.03 -20.39
N ILE A 377 -13.11 -6.58 -19.78
CA ILE A 377 -12.59 -7.92 -20.08
C ILE A 377 -13.66 -9.00 -19.78
N GLU A 378 -14.29 -8.96 -18.60
CA GLU A 378 -15.36 -9.90 -18.22
C GLU A 378 -16.63 -9.74 -19.08
N SER A 379 -16.79 -8.60 -19.76
CA SER A 379 -17.87 -8.35 -20.71
C SER A 379 -17.51 -8.74 -22.15
N GLY A 380 -16.33 -9.30 -22.39
CA GLY A 380 -15.88 -9.78 -23.69
C GLY A 380 -15.39 -8.69 -24.64
N ILE A 381 -15.16 -7.46 -24.17
CA ILE A 381 -14.62 -6.38 -25.00
C ILE A 381 -13.15 -6.69 -25.35
N LYS A 382 -12.79 -6.56 -26.63
CA LYS A 382 -11.45 -6.77 -27.17
C LYS A 382 -11.08 -5.66 -28.16
N GLY A 383 -9.78 -5.51 -28.43
CA GLY A 383 -9.22 -4.58 -29.42
C GLY A 383 -9.07 -3.14 -28.94
N THR A 384 -9.47 -2.79 -27.71
CA THR A 384 -9.36 -1.43 -27.18
C THR A 384 -9.26 -1.40 -25.66
N TRP A 385 -8.34 -0.57 -25.16
CA TRP A 385 -8.24 -0.17 -23.75
C TRP A 385 -8.80 1.23 -23.49
N LYS A 386 -9.46 1.84 -24.48
CA LYS A 386 -10.25 3.07 -24.26
C LYS A 386 -11.64 2.65 -23.76
N LYS A 387 -12.12 3.31 -22.71
CA LYS A 387 -13.48 3.09 -22.22
C LYS A 387 -14.44 3.48 -23.36
N PRO A 388 -15.42 2.63 -23.74
CA PRO A 388 -16.44 3.03 -24.69
C PRO A 388 -17.08 4.33 -24.21
N LYS A 389 -17.29 5.30 -25.10
CA LYS A 389 -18.20 6.41 -24.77
C LYS A 389 -19.55 5.78 -24.48
N ALA A 390 -20.16 6.13 -23.35
CA ALA A 390 -21.53 5.69 -23.07
C ALA A 390 -22.38 6.10 -24.27
N ALA A 391 -23.02 5.11 -24.91
CA ALA A 391 -23.95 5.34 -26.01
C ALA A 391 -25.22 6.03 -25.48
#